data_AF-A0A5E4IAN8-F1
#
_entry.id   AF-A0A5E4IAN8-F1
#
_cell.length_a   1.000
_cell.length_b   1.000
_cell.length_c   1.000
_cell.angle_alpha   90.00
_cell.angle_beta   90.00
_cell.angle_gamma   90.00
#
_symmetry.space_group_name_H-M   'P 1'
#
loop_
_entity.id
_entity.type
_entity.pdbx_description
1 polymer ?
#
loop_
_entity_poly.entity_id
_entity_poly.type
_entity_poly.pdbx_seq_one_letter_code
_entity_poly.pdbx_strand_id
1 'polypeptide(L)'
;MKFSGKMPLIFTAALFIFLLLEPGSHAFPVIYNLSVENPFAWFGQINTIFLNCTDNNSTLAPNISAYADIFTPNATFLNNTFLQDENKTYYLPIQVLQFWNSNSSGLMNITAHCTNELGETANASAMFVVLNQTFRETRTVNVSINATDDGRIGYFNYPTEITQYSRMNIIMEFINTGSITYSKKTRMEIGMYDANFTILANRTGLTNTIMAGGRSVETLRYTPMIYGYLWIHIIVSFNNKTADAWGYFHVKPYYSVVPGDGTPPPPPPPVVGGGGGGSEGRIWTIQLPDITPTPAPGSKKEADSGVKEMTLTYPDKIFITPGESSVAYLIVNNKGTMPLREVTVLPKMAGGIRIDVQPIMIDVLPGNSSAIYLITLDASSDVPSGIYPLDFIVSTDKISQGGHIDVEVGRTSVDDTLERTINNYQYIIVQLENEVDSLNIEGKDTTTVTLYIEQAKNTLTLAKKAYGAKDYETTRDSLKKTRNHLVNAVIALALAKGEGVIVVMAPTIWLLIALIMIIAIAAVALYMHKRNEFKINVREEEE
;
A
#
# COMPACT_ATOMS: atom_id res chain seq x y z
N MET A 1 -44.92 -45.09 18.52
CA MET A 1 -44.29 -44.57 17.29
C MET A 1 -42.92 -44.01 17.66
N LYS A 2 -41.84 -44.63 17.17
CA LYS A 2 -40.45 -44.15 17.36
C LYS A 2 -40.21 -42.92 16.47
N PHE A 3 -39.96 -41.76 17.07
CA PHE A 3 -39.40 -40.62 16.35
C PHE A 3 -37.88 -40.64 16.50
N SER A 4 -37.22 -41.17 15.47
CA SER A 4 -35.81 -40.90 15.15
C SER A 4 -35.82 -39.66 14.26
N GLY A 5 -35.14 -38.59 14.67
CA GLY A 5 -35.10 -37.33 13.94
C GLY A 5 -33.80 -36.59 14.21
N LYS A 6 -32.85 -36.74 13.30
CA LYS A 6 -31.50 -36.16 13.30
C LYS A 6 -31.54 -34.63 13.40
N MET A 7 -30.70 -34.06 14.26
CA MET A 7 -30.30 -32.64 14.21
C MET A 7 -29.61 -32.31 12.87
N PRO A 8 -29.77 -31.09 12.33
CA PRO A 8 -29.24 -30.76 11.00
C PRO A 8 -27.73 -30.48 11.07
N LEU A 9 -26.99 -31.30 10.33
CA LEU A 9 -25.55 -31.27 10.04
C LEU A 9 -25.08 -30.02 9.25
N ILE A 10 -25.91 -28.96 9.18
CA ILE A 10 -25.75 -27.84 8.24
C ILE A 10 -24.94 -26.69 8.87
N PHE A 11 -24.88 -26.59 10.20
CA PHE A 11 -24.13 -25.52 10.88
C PHE A 11 -22.61 -25.73 10.93
N THR A 12 -22.13 -26.97 10.81
CA THR A 12 -20.69 -27.28 10.82
C THR A 12 -20.02 -27.17 9.45
N ALA A 13 -20.78 -27.22 8.35
CA ALA A 13 -20.23 -27.11 7.00
C ALA A 13 -19.85 -25.66 6.61
N ALA A 14 -20.54 -24.65 7.15
CA ALA A 14 -20.26 -23.25 6.83
C ALA A 14 -18.98 -22.71 7.51
N LEU A 15 -18.53 -23.33 8.61
CA LEU A 15 -17.32 -22.91 9.32
C LEU A 15 -16.03 -23.47 8.70
N PHE A 16 -16.13 -24.52 7.87
CA PHE A 16 -14.97 -25.21 7.29
C PHE A 16 -14.49 -24.65 5.94
N ILE A 17 -15.33 -23.86 5.25
CA ILE A 17 -15.00 -23.31 3.93
C ILE A 17 -14.09 -22.07 4.04
N PHE A 18 -13.98 -21.43 5.21
CA PHE A 18 -13.10 -20.27 5.43
C PHE A 18 -11.64 -20.64 5.75
N LEU A 19 -11.31 -21.93 5.92
CA LEU A 19 -9.95 -22.39 6.27
C LEU A 19 -9.17 -23.00 5.07
N LEU A 20 -9.71 -22.94 3.85
CA LEU A 20 -9.10 -23.57 2.65
C LEU A 20 -8.62 -22.55 1.59
N LEU A 21 -8.27 -21.33 2.00
CA LEU A 21 -7.52 -20.40 1.14
C LEU A 21 -6.04 -20.51 1.48
N GLU A 22 -5.32 -21.38 0.74
CA GLU A 22 -3.86 -21.49 0.83
C GLU A 22 -3.19 -20.24 0.26
N PRO A 23 -2.40 -19.47 1.04
CA PRO A 23 -1.36 -18.61 0.50
C PRO A 23 -0.13 -19.48 0.25
N GLY A 24 0.50 -19.32 -0.93
CA GLY A 24 1.66 -20.10 -1.35
C GLY A 24 2.73 -20.22 -0.26
N SER A 25 2.96 -21.44 0.21
CA SER A 25 3.92 -21.77 1.26
C SER A 25 5.33 -21.84 0.70
N HIS A 26 6.21 -20.96 1.18
CA HIS A 26 7.64 -21.12 0.99
C HIS A 26 8.17 -22.22 1.92
N ALA A 27 9.15 -22.98 1.44
CA ALA A 27 9.74 -24.12 2.12
C ALA A 27 10.70 -23.64 3.22
N PHE A 28 10.56 -24.15 4.45
CA PHE A 28 11.45 -23.85 5.57
C PHE A 28 12.10 -25.14 6.07
N PRO A 29 13.40 -25.13 6.44
CA PRO A 29 14.05 -26.30 7.02
C PRO A 29 13.48 -26.59 8.41
N VAL A 30 13.07 -27.83 8.64
CA VAL A 30 12.56 -28.30 9.93
C VAL A 30 13.41 -29.46 10.43
N ILE A 31 13.84 -29.38 11.69
CA ILE A 31 14.46 -30.50 12.40
C ILE A 31 13.35 -31.33 13.03
N TYR A 32 13.08 -32.50 12.47
CA TYR A 32 12.00 -33.36 12.95
C TYR A 32 12.44 -34.21 14.15
N ASN A 33 13.72 -34.60 14.18
CA ASN A 33 14.23 -35.47 15.22
C ASN A 33 15.74 -35.31 15.39
N LEU A 34 16.18 -35.09 16.63
CA LEU A 34 17.56 -35.25 17.07
C LEU A 34 17.58 -36.45 18.02
N SER A 35 18.16 -37.56 17.57
CA SER A 35 18.17 -38.82 18.30
C SER A 35 19.57 -39.42 18.35
N VAL A 36 19.82 -40.33 19.28
CA VAL A 36 21.13 -40.98 19.45
C VAL A 36 20.88 -42.47 19.52
N GLU A 37 21.58 -43.29 18.70
CA GLU A 37 21.40 -44.76 18.69
C GLU A 37 21.65 -45.37 20.06
N ASN A 38 22.60 -44.79 20.78
CA ASN A 38 23.02 -45.25 22.08
C ASN A 38 23.33 -44.03 22.95
N PRO A 39 22.38 -43.56 23.77
CA PRO A 39 22.61 -42.40 24.65
C PRO A 39 23.63 -42.70 25.76
N PHE A 40 24.14 -43.93 25.83
CA PHE A 40 25.13 -44.40 26.79
C PHE A 40 26.44 -44.72 26.07
N ALA A 41 27.39 -43.79 26.15
CA ALA A 41 28.72 -43.93 25.59
C ALA A 41 29.69 -44.52 26.63
N TRP A 42 30.20 -45.73 26.41
CA TRP A 42 31.35 -46.21 27.16
C TRP A 42 32.65 -45.62 26.61
N PHE A 43 33.66 -45.52 27.47
CA PHE A 43 34.98 -45.06 27.06
C PHE A 43 35.50 -45.90 25.87
N GLY A 44 35.91 -45.23 24.80
CA GLY A 44 36.39 -45.88 23.57
C GLY A 44 35.31 -46.39 22.61
N GLN A 45 34.01 -46.31 22.96
CA GLN A 45 32.93 -46.62 22.00
C GLN A 45 32.58 -45.40 21.14
N ILE A 46 32.35 -45.65 19.86
CA ILE A 46 31.81 -44.66 18.93
C ILE A 46 30.29 -44.66 19.11
N ASN A 47 29.72 -43.50 19.43
CA ASN A 47 28.28 -43.32 19.50
C ASN A 47 27.85 -42.42 18.36
N THR A 48 26.75 -42.77 17.71
CA THR A 48 26.26 -42.05 16.54
C THR A 48 25.06 -41.20 16.93
N ILE A 49 25.16 -39.90 16.68
CA ILE A 49 24.02 -38.97 16.78
C ILE A 49 23.38 -38.88 15.42
N PHE A 50 22.07 -39.10 15.36
CA PHE A 50 21.26 -38.94 14.16
C PHE A 50 20.48 -37.64 14.23
N LEU A 51 20.64 -36.84 13.19
CA LEU A 51 19.91 -35.61 12.96
C LEU A 51 19.09 -35.79 11.68
N ASN A 52 17.76 -35.76 11.83
CA ASN A 52 16.86 -35.78 10.70
C ASN A 52 16.42 -34.33 10.39
N CYS A 53 17.04 -33.74 9.37
CA CYS A 53 16.69 -32.44 8.83
C CYS A 53 16.01 -32.62 7.49
N THR A 54 14.78 -32.14 7.38
CA THR A 54 14.05 -32.15 6.11
C THR A 54 13.51 -30.77 5.81
N ASP A 55 13.49 -30.43 4.53
CA ASP A 55 12.73 -29.29 4.06
C ASP A 55 11.27 -29.72 3.82
N ASN A 56 10.30 -28.94 4.30
CA ASN A 56 8.88 -29.27 4.23
C ASN A 56 8.34 -29.40 2.79
N ASN A 57 9.12 -29.01 1.77
CA ASN A 57 8.62 -28.92 0.40
C ASN A 57 9.43 -29.64 -0.68
N SER A 58 10.36 -30.56 -0.37
CA SER A 58 10.89 -31.38 -1.46
C SER A 58 11.48 -32.75 -1.10
N THR A 59 11.04 -33.71 -1.90
CA THR A 59 11.76 -34.88 -2.40
C THR A 59 13.09 -34.54 -3.11
N LEU A 60 13.55 -33.28 -3.15
CA LEU A 60 14.61 -32.77 -4.03
C LEU A 60 15.39 -31.55 -3.46
N ALA A 61 15.76 -31.53 -2.19
CA ALA A 61 16.80 -30.62 -1.70
C ALA A 61 18.14 -31.38 -1.66
N PRO A 62 19.14 -31.05 -2.52
CA PRO A 62 20.43 -31.74 -2.52
C PRO A 62 21.45 -31.16 -1.54
N ASN A 63 21.29 -29.95 -0.98
CA ASN A 63 22.32 -29.36 -0.12
C ASN A 63 21.77 -28.71 1.16
N ILE A 64 21.44 -29.53 2.17
CA ILE A 64 21.35 -29.04 3.55
C ILE A 64 22.73 -29.24 4.17
N SER A 65 23.27 -28.20 4.82
CA SER A 65 24.49 -28.34 5.63
C SER A 65 24.10 -28.48 7.09
N ALA A 66 24.69 -29.46 7.76
CA ALA A 66 24.45 -29.73 9.17
C ALA A 66 25.75 -29.71 9.96
N TYR A 67 25.80 -28.97 11.06
CA TYR A 67 26.92 -28.96 11.99
C TYR A 67 26.42 -28.97 13.44
N ALA A 68 27.25 -29.44 14.37
CA ALA A 68 26.92 -29.42 15.79
C ALA A 68 27.97 -28.66 16.60
N ASP A 69 27.48 -27.82 17.50
CA ASP A 69 28.27 -27.28 18.60
C ASP A 69 28.12 -28.20 19.81
N ILE A 70 29.23 -28.85 20.20
CA ILE A 70 29.28 -29.73 21.37
C ILE A 70 29.98 -28.99 22.50
N PHE A 71 29.24 -28.65 23.54
CA PHE A 71 29.80 -28.04 24.74
C PHE A 71 29.92 -29.07 25.86
N THR A 72 31.15 -29.31 26.31
CA THR A 72 31.45 -30.08 27.52
C THR A 72 32.72 -29.55 28.17
N PRO A 73 32.73 -29.34 29.50
CA PRO A 73 33.90 -28.80 30.20
C PRO A 73 35.07 -29.80 30.31
N ASN A 74 34.83 -31.11 30.09
CA ASN A 74 35.76 -32.17 30.53
C ASN A 74 36.11 -33.23 29.46
N ALA A 75 35.74 -33.04 28.19
CA ALA A 75 36.04 -33.99 27.12
C ALA A 75 36.44 -33.31 25.81
N THR A 76 37.26 -33.99 25.02
CA THR A 76 37.68 -33.58 23.67
C THR A 76 37.12 -34.56 22.63
N PHE A 77 36.71 -34.03 21.47
CA PHE A 77 36.14 -34.79 20.37
C PHE A 77 37.00 -34.70 19.12
N LEU A 78 36.98 -35.76 18.32
CA LEU A 78 37.73 -35.87 17.08
C LEU A 78 37.06 -35.21 15.86
N ASN A 79 35.73 -35.08 15.86
CA ASN A 79 34.99 -34.60 14.69
C ASN A 79 33.65 -33.95 15.09
N ASN A 80 33.27 -32.85 14.43
CA ASN A 80 32.04 -32.08 14.70
C ASN A 80 31.18 -31.83 13.44
N THR A 81 31.57 -32.37 12.29
CA THR A 81 30.80 -32.30 11.04
C THR A 81 29.95 -33.55 10.86
N PHE A 82 28.66 -33.36 10.57
CA PHE A 82 27.78 -34.47 10.24
C PHE A 82 28.16 -35.09 8.88
N LEU A 83 28.13 -36.40 8.83
CA LEU A 83 28.19 -37.18 7.60
C LEU A 83 26.75 -37.41 7.12
N GLN A 84 26.51 -37.42 5.82
CA GLN A 84 25.19 -37.68 5.25
C GLN A 84 25.14 -39.12 4.72
N ASP A 85 24.12 -39.89 5.11
CA ASP A 85 23.89 -41.23 4.56
C ASP A 85 23.13 -41.19 3.22
N GLU A 86 22.98 -42.34 2.57
CA GLU A 86 22.26 -42.49 1.29
C GLU A 86 20.76 -42.09 1.39
N ASN A 87 20.19 -42.11 2.59
CA ASN A 87 18.82 -41.72 2.88
C ASN A 87 18.68 -40.23 3.30
N LYS A 88 19.73 -39.43 3.11
CA LYS A 88 19.82 -38.01 3.51
C LYS A 88 19.69 -37.78 5.02
N THR A 89 19.92 -38.80 5.84
CA THR A 89 20.01 -38.66 7.29
C THR A 89 21.41 -38.17 7.64
N TYR A 90 21.51 -37.11 8.43
CA TYR A 90 22.78 -36.60 8.91
C TYR A 90 23.15 -37.36 10.17
N TYR A 91 24.35 -37.92 10.23
CA TYR A 91 24.87 -38.60 11.40
C TYR A 91 26.24 -38.07 11.81
N LEU A 92 26.42 -37.84 13.11
CA LEU A 92 27.67 -37.38 13.70
C LEU A 92 28.24 -38.49 14.58
N PRO A 93 29.29 -39.19 14.15
CA PRO A 93 29.98 -40.14 15.00
C PRO A 93 30.79 -39.38 16.05
N ILE A 94 30.47 -39.61 17.32
CA ILE A 94 31.17 -39.02 18.46
C ILE A 94 31.98 -40.11 19.14
N GLN A 95 33.30 -39.90 19.19
CA GLN A 95 34.21 -40.71 19.99
C GLN A 95 34.73 -39.86 21.15
N VAL A 96 34.46 -40.30 22.38
CA VAL A 96 34.97 -39.66 23.60
C VAL A 96 36.37 -40.21 23.89
N LEU A 97 37.39 -39.37 23.74
CA LEU A 97 38.78 -39.80 23.85
C LEU A 97 39.33 -39.85 25.27
N GLN A 98 38.94 -38.92 26.15
CA GLN A 98 39.46 -38.84 27.51
C GLN A 98 38.57 -38.00 28.41
N PHE A 99 38.27 -38.50 29.61
CA PHE A 99 37.83 -37.66 30.74
C PHE A 99 39.04 -37.34 31.60
N TRP A 100 39.14 -36.09 32.04
CA TRP A 100 40.23 -35.64 32.92
C TRP A 100 40.12 -36.21 34.34
N ASN A 101 38.99 -36.82 34.72
CA ASN A 101 38.77 -37.47 36.01
C ASN A 101 37.90 -38.73 35.86
N SER A 102 38.34 -39.86 36.43
CA SER A 102 37.65 -41.16 36.33
C SER A 102 36.31 -41.25 37.10
N ASN A 103 35.96 -40.23 37.90
CA ASN A 103 34.75 -40.20 38.73
C ASN A 103 33.79 -39.04 38.41
N SER A 104 33.99 -38.31 37.32
CA SER A 104 33.10 -37.19 36.97
C SER A 104 31.96 -37.65 36.06
N SER A 105 30.72 -37.47 36.48
CA SER A 105 29.60 -37.32 35.55
C SER A 105 29.69 -35.95 34.89
N GLY A 106 29.44 -35.90 33.58
CA GLY A 106 29.50 -34.66 32.81
C GLY A 106 28.17 -34.40 32.12
N LEU A 107 27.70 -33.15 32.14
CA LEU A 107 26.67 -32.70 31.22
C LEU A 107 27.34 -32.36 29.89
N MET A 108 26.78 -32.88 28.80
CA MET A 108 27.14 -32.53 27.44
C MET A 108 25.93 -31.89 26.80
N ASN A 109 26.07 -30.67 26.29
CA ASN A 109 25.02 -30.03 25.51
C ASN A 109 25.43 -30.06 24.04
N ILE A 110 24.57 -30.58 23.18
CA ILE A 110 24.80 -30.65 21.75
C ILE A 110 23.73 -29.82 21.08
N THR A 111 24.16 -28.78 20.36
CA THR A 111 23.27 -27.97 19.53
C THR A 111 23.56 -28.29 18.08
N ALA A 112 22.60 -28.92 17.41
CA ALA A 112 22.66 -29.17 15.98
C ALA A 112 22.04 -27.99 15.22
N HIS A 113 22.66 -27.64 14.10
CA HIS A 113 22.25 -26.57 13.19
C HIS A 113 22.03 -27.18 11.81
N CYS A 114 20.92 -26.84 11.15
CA CYS A 114 20.64 -27.20 9.77
C CYS A 114 20.38 -25.95 8.95
N THR A 115 21.18 -25.75 7.91
CA THR A 115 21.13 -24.57 7.04
C THR A 115 20.76 -24.99 5.62
N ASN A 116 19.74 -24.36 5.04
CA ASN A 116 19.39 -24.57 3.62
C ASN A 116 20.25 -23.68 2.69
N GLU A 117 20.08 -23.86 1.37
CA GLU A 117 20.80 -23.08 0.36
C GLU A 117 20.49 -21.58 0.39
N LEU A 118 19.37 -21.18 1.01
CA LEU A 118 18.95 -19.80 1.17
C LEU A 118 19.56 -19.14 2.43
N GLY A 119 20.34 -19.88 3.22
CA GLY A 119 20.95 -19.41 4.47
C GLY A 119 20.01 -19.41 5.67
N GLU A 120 18.83 -20.04 5.57
CA GLU A 120 17.90 -20.17 6.67
C GLU A 120 18.34 -21.31 7.59
N THR A 121 18.36 -21.05 8.90
CA THR A 121 18.91 -21.97 9.90
C THR A 121 17.83 -22.47 10.86
N ALA A 122 17.81 -23.77 11.10
CA ALA A 122 17.04 -24.41 12.17
C ALA A 122 18.01 -25.01 13.19
N ASN A 123 17.72 -24.83 14.48
CA ASN A 123 18.60 -25.28 15.57
C ASN A 123 17.84 -26.19 16.53
N ALA A 124 18.48 -27.26 17.00
CA ALA A 124 17.93 -28.15 18.02
C ALA A 124 19.01 -28.51 19.03
N SER A 125 18.73 -28.34 20.33
CA SER A 125 19.66 -28.69 21.40
C SER A 125 19.17 -29.92 22.17
N ALA A 126 20.09 -30.83 22.48
CA ALA A 126 19.86 -31.95 23.38
C ALA A 126 20.94 -31.97 24.47
N MET A 127 20.51 -32.14 25.71
CA MET A 127 21.40 -32.30 26.86
C MET A 127 21.54 -33.77 27.18
N PHE A 128 22.79 -34.21 27.33
CA PHE A 128 23.17 -35.58 27.65
C PHE A 128 23.89 -35.59 28.99
N VAL A 129 23.64 -36.64 29.78
CA VAL A 129 24.40 -36.92 30.98
C VAL A 129 25.32 -38.09 30.68
N VAL A 130 26.63 -37.87 30.68
CA VAL A 130 27.59 -38.97 30.61
C VAL A 130 27.82 -39.47 32.03
N LEU A 131 27.32 -40.66 32.33
CA LEU A 131 27.40 -41.29 33.65
C LEU A 131 28.37 -42.46 33.63
N ASN A 132 29.24 -42.54 34.63
CA ASN A 132 30.12 -43.69 34.84
C ASN A 132 29.45 -44.82 35.65
N GLN A 133 28.14 -45.06 35.47
CA GLN A 133 27.29 -46.19 35.93
C GLN A 133 25.91 -45.76 36.48
N THR A 134 24.86 -46.44 36.00
CA THR A 134 23.48 -46.63 36.53
C THR A 134 22.40 -45.50 36.46
N PHE A 135 21.33 -45.84 35.71
CA PHE A 135 19.89 -45.47 35.67
C PHE A 135 19.29 -44.25 36.43
N ARG A 136 18.60 -43.35 35.69
CA ARG A 136 17.14 -43.06 35.73
C ARG A 136 16.76 -41.93 34.76
N GLU A 137 15.63 -42.09 34.06
CA GLU A 137 15.12 -41.17 33.04
C GLU A 137 14.23 -40.08 33.67
N THR A 138 14.56 -38.80 33.44
CA THR A 138 13.61 -37.68 33.48
C THR A 138 13.85 -36.83 32.24
N ARG A 139 12.93 -36.92 31.28
CA ARG A 139 12.91 -36.04 30.12
C ARG A 139 12.20 -34.74 30.48
N THR A 140 12.94 -33.64 30.42
CA THR A 140 12.37 -32.31 30.17
C THR A 140 13.21 -31.69 29.07
N VAL A 141 12.69 -31.71 27.85
CA VAL A 141 13.25 -30.94 26.74
C VAL A 141 12.74 -29.51 26.90
N ASN A 142 13.55 -28.64 27.51
CA ASN A 142 13.30 -27.21 27.49
C ASN A 142 13.89 -26.64 26.20
N VAL A 143 13.07 -26.52 25.16
CA VAL A 143 13.40 -25.71 23.99
C VAL A 143 13.02 -24.26 24.30
N SER A 144 13.98 -23.43 24.70
CA SER A 144 13.77 -21.98 24.77
C SER A 144 14.13 -21.36 23.42
N ILE A 145 13.14 -21.14 22.57
CA ILE A 145 13.30 -20.28 21.38
C ILE A 145 13.20 -18.85 21.88
N ASN A 146 14.30 -18.09 21.88
CA ASN A 146 14.22 -16.66 22.13
C ASN A 146 13.42 -16.03 20.99
N ALA A 147 12.24 -15.51 21.32
CA ALA A 147 11.43 -14.71 20.42
C ALA A 147 12.26 -13.53 19.89
N THR A 148 12.38 -13.41 18.58
CA THR A 148 13.03 -12.29 17.90
C THR A 148 11.97 -11.43 17.23
N ASP A 149 12.06 -10.12 17.44
CA ASP A 149 11.18 -9.11 16.88
C ASP A 149 11.96 -8.28 15.84
N ASP A 150 12.20 -8.88 14.68
CA ASP A 150 12.97 -8.26 13.61
C ASP A 150 12.13 -8.04 12.35
N GLY A 151 12.50 -7.04 11.57
CA GLY A 151 11.80 -6.73 10.34
C GLY A 151 12.58 -5.77 9.46
N ARG A 152 12.43 -5.93 8.15
CA ARG A 152 13.18 -5.16 7.15
C ARG A 152 12.30 -4.74 5.97
N ILE A 153 12.72 -3.68 5.29
CA ILE A 153 12.17 -3.30 3.99
C ILE A 153 12.84 -4.20 2.94
N GLY A 154 12.06 -5.13 2.37
CA GLY A 154 12.55 -6.14 1.43
C GLY A 154 12.57 -5.67 -0.01
N TYR A 155 11.62 -4.80 -0.38
CA TYR A 155 11.47 -4.28 -1.73
C TYR A 155 11.09 -2.81 -1.67
N PHE A 156 11.70 -2.00 -2.54
CA PHE A 156 11.39 -0.59 -2.67
C PHE A 156 11.57 -0.20 -4.14
N ASN A 157 10.47 0.07 -4.83
CA ASN A 157 10.45 0.33 -6.27
C ASN A 157 9.65 1.59 -6.59
N TYR A 158 10.23 2.43 -7.43
CA TYR A 158 9.67 3.68 -7.91
C TYR A 158 10.44 4.08 -9.18
N PRO A 159 9.83 4.85 -10.10
CA PRO A 159 10.54 5.37 -11.26
C PRO A 159 11.57 6.42 -10.80
N THR A 160 12.82 6.31 -11.27
CA THR A 160 13.89 7.27 -10.97
C THR A 160 13.71 8.60 -11.70
N GLU A 161 12.90 8.63 -12.75
CA GLU A 161 12.52 9.84 -13.48
C GLU A 161 11.02 9.85 -13.78
N ILE A 162 10.40 11.02 -13.67
CA ILE A 162 8.99 11.23 -13.96
C ILE A 162 8.79 12.62 -14.56
N THR A 163 7.79 12.78 -15.42
CA THR A 163 7.39 14.11 -15.88
C THR A 163 6.47 14.74 -14.83
N GLN A 164 6.60 16.05 -14.60
CA GLN A 164 5.67 16.84 -13.80
C GLN A 164 4.22 16.55 -14.20
N TYR A 165 3.33 16.45 -13.23
CA TYR A 165 1.92 16.05 -13.41
C TYR A 165 1.67 14.61 -13.85
N SER A 166 2.70 13.79 -14.12
CA SER A 166 2.51 12.36 -14.37
C SER A 166 2.36 11.60 -13.04
N ARG A 167 1.54 10.56 -13.04
CA ARG A 167 1.36 9.69 -11.87
C ARG A 167 2.52 8.71 -11.75
N MET A 168 3.06 8.54 -10.55
CA MET A 168 3.92 7.40 -10.22
C MET A 168 3.38 6.57 -9.08
N ASN A 169 3.71 5.29 -9.12
CA ASN A 169 3.50 4.36 -8.02
C ASN A 169 4.84 4.14 -7.31
N ILE A 170 4.89 4.47 -6.03
CA ILE A 170 5.96 4.09 -5.12
C ILE A 170 5.48 2.85 -4.38
N ILE A 171 6.13 1.71 -4.59
CA ILE A 171 5.79 0.43 -3.99
C ILE A 171 6.87 0.06 -3.00
N MET A 172 6.46 -0.38 -1.81
CA MET A 172 7.37 -0.94 -0.84
C MET A 172 6.82 -2.23 -0.24
N GLU A 173 7.71 -3.14 0.13
CA GLU A 173 7.42 -4.37 0.86
C GLU A 173 8.17 -4.38 2.19
N PHE A 174 7.44 -4.62 3.28
CA PHE A 174 8.01 -4.89 4.59
C PHE A 174 7.89 -6.39 4.88
N ILE A 175 8.97 -6.99 5.39
CA ILE A 175 9.06 -8.40 5.73
C ILE A 175 9.34 -8.53 7.22
N ASN A 176 8.52 -9.32 7.92
CA ASN A 176 8.81 -9.72 9.30
C ASN A 176 9.83 -10.87 9.28
N THR A 177 11.07 -10.57 9.65
CA THR A 177 12.18 -11.54 9.75
C THR A 177 12.29 -12.15 11.14
N GLY A 178 11.49 -11.68 12.10
CA GLY A 178 11.40 -12.22 13.45
C GLY A 178 10.54 -13.46 13.57
N SER A 179 10.58 -14.07 14.76
CA SER A 179 9.80 -15.25 15.13
C SER A 179 8.46 -14.95 15.83
N ILE A 180 8.15 -13.66 16.08
CA ILE A 180 6.88 -13.25 16.68
C ILE A 180 6.03 -12.40 15.73
N THR A 181 4.72 -12.46 15.95
CA THR A 181 3.75 -11.58 15.30
C THR A 181 3.76 -10.21 15.97
N TYR A 182 3.72 -9.13 15.18
CA TYR A 182 3.66 -7.78 15.73
C TYR A 182 2.83 -6.82 14.86
N SER A 183 2.43 -5.71 15.47
CA SER A 183 1.76 -4.62 14.77
C SER A 183 2.80 -3.71 14.11
N LYS A 184 2.65 -3.46 12.81
CA LYS A 184 3.47 -2.50 12.06
C LYS A 184 2.65 -1.30 11.64
N LYS A 185 3.29 -0.13 11.56
CA LYS A 185 2.71 1.11 11.02
C LYS A 185 3.71 1.74 10.06
N THR A 186 3.28 1.97 8.83
CA THR A 186 4.12 2.55 7.77
C THR A 186 3.84 4.04 7.64
N ARG A 187 4.88 4.81 7.38
CA ARG A 187 4.81 6.22 7.01
C ARG A 187 5.71 6.44 5.80
N MET A 188 5.14 6.91 4.70
CA MET A 188 5.88 7.32 3.51
C MET A 188 5.81 8.83 3.38
N GLU A 189 6.94 9.48 3.24
CA GLU A 189 7.08 10.92 3.09
C GLU A 189 7.80 11.22 1.79
N ILE A 190 7.33 12.22 1.05
CA ILE A 190 7.99 12.75 -0.13
C ILE A 190 8.32 14.21 0.18
N GLY A 191 9.56 14.61 -0.09
CA GLY A 191 10.03 15.94 0.26
C GLY A 191 11.16 16.46 -0.62
N MET A 192 11.52 17.73 -0.40
CA MET A 192 12.73 18.33 -0.95
C MET A 192 13.82 18.39 0.10
N TYR A 193 15.08 18.35 -0.34
CA TYR A 193 16.26 18.49 0.51
C TYR A 193 17.04 19.73 0.08
N ASP A 194 16.75 20.88 0.71
CA ASP A 194 17.45 22.17 0.46
C ASP A 194 18.34 22.58 1.66
N ALA A 195 18.08 22.02 2.85
CA ALA A 195 18.92 22.03 4.06
C ALA A 195 18.30 21.13 5.13
N ASN A 196 16.97 21.14 5.21
CA ASN A 196 16.12 20.23 5.97
C ASN A 196 15.16 19.51 5.01
N PHE A 197 14.74 18.31 5.38
CA PHE A 197 13.73 17.56 4.62
C PHE A 197 12.36 18.24 4.78
N THR A 198 11.91 18.92 3.72
CA THR A 198 10.60 19.58 3.70
C THR A 198 9.58 18.64 3.08
N ILE A 199 8.63 18.17 3.90
CA ILE A 199 7.60 17.21 3.47
C ILE A 199 6.61 17.92 2.53
N LEU A 200 6.52 17.44 1.29
CA LEU A 200 5.55 17.85 0.28
C LEU A 200 4.29 16.99 0.31
N ALA A 201 4.45 15.70 0.59
CA ALA A 201 3.35 14.76 0.70
C ALA A 201 3.71 13.69 1.73
N ASN A 202 2.71 13.19 2.45
CA ASN A 202 2.87 12.03 3.29
C ASN A 202 1.68 11.09 3.18
N ARG A 203 1.92 9.83 3.51
CA ARG A 203 0.88 8.84 3.72
C ARG A 203 1.26 8.00 4.91
N THR A 204 0.32 7.87 5.84
CA THR A 204 0.43 6.93 6.94
C THR A 204 -0.44 5.71 6.61
N GLY A 205 0.18 4.54 6.54
CA GLY A 205 -0.51 3.26 6.38
C GLY A 205 -1.31 2.89 7.63
N LEU A 206 -2.26 1.97 7.48
CA LEU A 206 -3.00 1.41 8.61
C LEU A 206 -2.05 0.58 9.48
N THR A 207 -2.31 0.58 10.79
CA THR A 207 -1.62 -0.33 11.71
C THR A 207 -2.13 -1.73 11.46
N ASN A 208 -1.27 -2.61 10.93
CA ASN A 208 -1.64 -3.98 10.59
C ASN A 208 -0.72 -4.97 11.32
N THR A 209 -1.27 -6.10 11.75
CA THR A 209 -0.51 -7.20 12.33
C THR A 209 0.16 -8.02 11.22
N ILE A 210 1.44 -8.30 11.40
CA ILE A 210 2.23 -9.11 10.47
C ILE A 210 2.78 -10.33 11.22
N MET A 211 2.42 -11.52 10.74
CA MET A 211 2.90 -12.78 11.31
C MET A 211 4.40 -12.96 11.02
N ALA A 212 5.07 -13.83 11.77
CA ALA A 212 6.45 -14.23 11.51
C ALA A 212 6.60 -14.73 10.05
N GLY A 213 7.61 -14.26 9.33
CA GLY A 213 7.80 -14.52 7.89
C GLY A 213 6.79 -13.83 6.97
N GLY A 214 5.78 -13.16 7.54
CA GLY A 214 4.74 -12.45 6.79
C GLY A 214 5.31 -11.25 6.04
N ARG A 215 4.63 -10.89 4.94
CA ARG A 215 4.97 -9.74 4.11
C ARG A 215 3.81 -8.79 4.00
N SER A 216 4.11 -7.51 3.86
CA SER A 216 3.09 -6.49 3.63
C SER A 216 3.57 -5.50 2.60
N VAL A 217 2.78 -5.36 1.54
CA VAL A 217 3.05 -4.45 0.42
C VAL A 217 2.17 -3.22 0.56
N GLU A 218 2.78 -2.05 0.40
CA GLU A 218 2.06 -0.78 0.35
C GLU A 218 2.46 0.01 -0.90
N THR A 219 1.48 0.71 -1.48
CA THR A 219 1.68 1.49 -2.72
C THR A 219 1.20 2.91 -2.53
N LEU A 220 2.12 3.89 -2.52
CA LEU A 220 1.80 5.30 -2.56
C LEU A 220 1.70 5.76 -4.02
N ARG A 221 0.57 6.37 -4.38
CA ARG A 221 0.42 7.05 -5.66
C ARG A 221 0.75 8.52 -5.48
N TYR A 222 1.69 9.04 -6.25
CA TYR A 222 2.12 10.43 -6.16
C TYR A 222 2.16 11.09 -7.53
N THR A 223 1.81 12.37 -7.57
CA THR A 223 1.84 13.22 -8.76
C THR A 223 2.62 14.50 -8.41
N PRO A 224 3.87 14.66 -8.87
CA PRO A 224 4.69 15.81 -8.51
C PRO A 224 4.15 17.10 -9.15
N MET A 225 3.99 18.13 -8.32
CA MET A 225 3.59 19.48 -8.76
C MET A 225 4.79 20.39 -9.05
N ILE A 226 5.97 20.03 -8.56
CA ILE A 226 7.21 20.79 -8.73
C ILE A 226 8.24 19.94 -9.47
N TYR A 227 9.08 20.59 -10.28
CA TYR A 227 10.18 19.94 -10.97
C TYR A 227 11.46 19.94 -10.12
N GLY A 228 12.42 19.09 -10.46
CA GLY A 228 13.68 18.93 -9.74
C GLY A 228 13.79 17.60 -9.01
N TYR A 229 14.77 17.49 -8.09
CA TYR A 229 15.02 16.26 -7.34
C TYR A 229 14.14 16.21 -6.09
N LEU A 230 13.33 15.16 -6.00
CA LEU A 230 12.50 14.86 -4.83
C LEU A 230 13.03 13.61 -4.14
N TRP A 231 12.89 13.58 -2.82
CA TRP A 231 13.32 12.50 -1.95
C TRP A 231 12.11 11.77 -1.39
N ILE A 232 12.24 10.45 -1.27
CA ILE A 232 11.25 9.56 -0.65
C ILE A 232 11.89 9.02 0.63
N HIS A 233 11.18 9.15 1.75
CA HIS A 233 11.56 8.62 3.04
C HIS A 233 10.47 7.67 3.53
N ILE A 234 10.82 6.40 3.72
CA ILE A 234 9.91 5.37 4.22
C ILE A 234 10.34 5.01 5.62
N ILE A 235 9.40 5.05 6.56
CA ILE A 235 9.60 4.63 7.95
C ILE A 235 8.55 3.57 8.27
N VAL A 236 8.99 2.42 8.77
CA VAL A 236 8.11 1.38 9.29
C VAL A 236 8.39 1.21 10.78
N SER A 237 7.43 1.55 11.63
CA SER A 237 7.52 1.35 13.07
C SER A 237 6.88 0.02 13.47
N PHE A 238 7.58 -0.77 14.27
CA PHE A 238 7.11 -2.07 14.79
C PHE A 238 7.77 -2.38 16.14
N ASN A 239 7.02 -2.83 17.15
CA ASN A 239 7.55 -3.21 18.47
C ASN A 239 8.63 -2.27 19.05
N ASN A 240 8.38 -0.95 19.02
CA ASN A 240 9.32 0.11 19.45
C ASN A 240 10.64 0.21 18.64
N LYS A 241 10.77 -0.54 17.54
CA LYS A 241 11.82 -0.42 16.54
C LYS A 241 11.30 0.30 15.30
N THR A 242 12.23 0.74 14.48
CA THR A 242 11.96 1.37 13.19
C THR A 242 12.90 0.82 12.14
N ALA A 243 12.37 0.50 10.97
CA ALA A 243 13.14 0.30 9.75
C ALA A 243 12.90 1.50 8.83
N ASP A 244 13.97 2.05 8.26
CA ASP A 244 13.90 3.17 7.34
C ASP A 244 14.57 2.89 5.98
N ALA A 245 14.08 3.55 4.94
CA ALA A 245 14.67 3.52 3.61
C ALA A 245 14.52 4.88 2.92
N TRP A 246 15.52 5.22 2.11
CA TRP A 246 15.59 6.46 1.36
C TRP A 246 15.67 6.19 -0.15
N GLY A 247 15.01 7.04 -0.92
CA GLY A 247 15.05 7.04 -2.37
C GLY A 247 14.99 8.47 -2.91
N TYR A 248 15.32 8.66 -4.18
CA TYR A 248 15.15 9.94 -4.84
C TYR A 248 14.77 9.75 -6.31
N PHE A 249 14.02 10.69 -6.84
CA PHE A 249 13.61 10.69 -8.25
C PHE A 249 13.66 12.11 -8.81
N HIS A 250 13.89 12.21 -10.11
CA HIS A 250 13.96 13.48 -10.82
C HIS A 250 12.64 13.76 -11.53
N VAL A 251 12.04 14.91 -11.23
CA VAL A 251 10.83 15.41 -11.90
C VAL A 251 11.23 16.34 -13.04
N LYS A 252 11.05 15.88 -14.27
CA LYS A 252 11.24 16.67 -15.48
C LYS A 252 10.10 17.68 -15.62
N PRO A 253 10.37 18.94 -15.99
CA PRO A 253 9.30 19.89 -16.25
C PRO A 253 8.43 19.41 -17.42
N TYR A 254 7.12 19.60 -17.31
CA TYR A 254 6.15 19.12 -18.32
C TYR A 254 6.46 19.65 -19.74
N TYR A 255 6.95 20.90 -19.85
CA TYR A 255 7.28 21.53 -21.12
C TYR A 255 8.52 20.94 -21.83
N SER A 256 9.36 20.16 -21.13
CA SER A 256 10.51 19.49 -21.75
C SER A 256 10.14 18.31 -22.66
N VAL A 257 8.87 17.89 -22.65
CA VAL A 257 8.37 16.74 -23.42
C VAL A 257 7.64 17.18 -24.68
N VAL A 258 7.49 18.48 -24.94
CA VAL A 258 6.87 18.97 -26.19
C VAL A 258 7.86 18.72 -27.34
N PRO A 259 7.61 17.77 -28.25
CA PRO A 259 8.43 17.58 -29.44
C PRO A 259 8.06 18.72 -30.38
N GLY A 260 8.82 19.81 -30.33
CA GLY A 260 8.35 21.09 -30.87
C GLY A 260 9.37 21.93 -31.61
N ASP A 261 10.65 21.57 -31.64
CA ASP A 261 11.64 22.30 -32.44
C ASP A 261 12.01 21.59 -33.75
N GLY A 262 11.32 20.51 -34.14
CA GLY A 262 11.56 19.85 -35.43
C GLY A 262 13.01 19.43 -35.68
N THR A 263 13.88 19.46 -34.67
CA THR A 263 15.25 19.00 -34.82
C THR A 263 15.21 17.46 -34.75
N PRO A 264 15.65 16.76 -35.81
CA PRO A 264 15.75 15.32 -35.74
C PRO A 264 16.62 14.95 -34.53
N PRO A 265 16.26 13.92 -33.76
CA PRO A 265 17.05 13.49 -32.61
C PRO A 265 18.51 13.34 -33.07
N PRO A 266 19.47 13.92 -32.32
CA PRO A 266 20.87 13.89 -32.73
C PRO A 266 21.25 12.43 -33.05
N PRO A 267 21.90 12.18 -34.19
CA PRO A 267 22.27 10.83 -34.59
C PRO A 267 23.04 10.20 -33.42
N PRO A 268 22.78 8.91 -33.11
CA PRO A 268 23.48 8.22 -32.05
C PRO A 268 24.99 8.45 -32.22
N PRO A 269 25.71 8.83 -31.14
CA PRO A 269 27.13 9.10 -31.25
C PRO A 269 27.81 7.89 -31.89
N PRO A 270 28.72 8.10 -32.85
CA PRO A 270 29.40 7.01 -33.52
C PRO A 270 30.03 6.11 -32.46
N VAL A 271 29.75 4.82 -32.53
CA VAL A 271 30.38 3.80 -31.69
C VAL A 271 31.86 3.82 -32.05
N VAL A 272 32.64 4.60 -31.29
CA VAL A 272 34.09 4.61 -31.39
C VAL A 272 34.59 3.32 -30.74
N GLY A 273 34.89 2.34 -31.59
CA GLY A 273 35.72 1.21 -31.21
C GLY A 273 37.13 1.68 -30.89
N GLY A 274 37.56 1.45 -29.64
CA GLY A 274 38.91 1.67 -29.14
C GLY A 274 38.82 1.78 -27.61
N GLY A 275 39.19 0.78 -26.82
CA GLY A 275 40.47 0.08 -26.86
C GLY A 275 41.47 0.85 -25.98
N GLY A 276 41.54 0.53 -24.68
CA GLY A 276 42.50 1.13 -23.76
C GLY A 276 42.07 0.97 -22.31
N GLY A 277 42.84 0.19 -21.54
CA GLY A 277 42.46 -0.32 -20.23
C GLY A 277 42.54 0.68 -19.07
N GLY A 278 41.98 0.27 -17.94
CA GLY A 278 42.07 1.00 -16.69
C GLY A 278 41.11 0.49 -15.61
N SER A 279 41.65 -0.31 -14.69
CA SER A 279 41.17 -0.62 -13.32
C SER A 279 39.77 -1.23 -13.14
N GLU A 280 39.76 -2.53 -12.85
CA GLU A 280 38.61 -3.34 -12.46
C GLU A 280 37.98 -2.88 -11.14
N GLY A 281 36.83 -2.21 -11.21
CA GLY A 281 35.81 -2.22 -10.15
C GLY A 281 34.69 -3.17 -10.56
N ARG A 282 34.75 -4.44 -10.13
CA ARG A 282 33.74 -5.45 -10.47
C ARG A 282 32.43 -5.17 -9.73
N ILE A 283 31.46 -4.59 -10.43
CA ILE A 283 30.05 -4.64 -10.04
C ILE A 283 29.47 -5.94 -10.61
N TRP A 284 29.11 -6.87 -9.74
CA TRP A 284 28.38 -8.07 -10.13
C TRP A 284 26.93 -7.68 -10.47
N THR A 285 26.61 -7.53 -11.75
CA THR A 285 25.22 -7.48 -12.21
C THR A 285 24.73 -8.92 -12.28
N ILE A 286 23.87 -9.32 -11.35
CA ILE A 286 23.17 -10.60 -11.42
C ILE A 286 22.20 -10.49 -12.61
N GLN A 287 22.53 -11.15 -13.73
CA GLN A 287 21.53 -11.43 -14.77
C GLN A 287 20.55 -12.46 -14.20
N LEU A 288 19.39 -11.98 -13.77
CA LEU A 288 18.24 -12.86 -13.55
C LEU A 288 17.85 -13.48 -14.90
N PRO A 289 17.55 -14.79 -14.94
CA PRO A 289 17.04 -15.43 -16.15
C PRO A 289 15.78 -14.70 -16.61
N ASP A 290 15.61 -14.57 -17.92
CA ASP A 290 14.46 -13.94 -18.57
C ASP A 290 13.20 -14.77 -18.29
N ILE A 291 12.58 -14.51 -17.14
CA ILE A 291 11.28 -15.06 -16.78
C ILE A 291 10.25 -14.17 -17.47
N THR A 292 10.05 -14.38 -18.77
CA THR A 292 8.81 -13.92 -19.42
C THR A 292 7.65 -14.55 -18.64
N PRO A 293 6.83 -13.77 -17.91
CA PRO A 293 5.77 -14.34 -17.12
C PRO A 293 4.81 -15.06 -18.06
N THR A 294 4.66 -16.37 -17.86
CA THR A 294 3.60 -17.15 -18.49
C THR A 294 2.28 -16.43 -18.20
N PRO A 295 1.52 -15.98 -19.21
CA PRO A 295 0.30 -15.24 -18.98
C PRO A 295 -0.64 -16.10 -18.14
N ALA A 296 -1.04 -15.56 -17.00
CA ALA A 296 -1.99 -16.22 -16.11
C ALA A 296 -3.22 -16.67 -16.91
N PRO A 297 -3.77 -17.87 -16.65
CA PRO A 297 -4.97 -18.36 -17.32
C PRO A 297 -6.05 -17.30 -17.25
N GLY A 298 -6.44 -16.80 -18.43
CA GLY A 298 -7.18 -15.56 -18.58
C GLY A 298 -8.40 -15.50 -17.66
N SER A 299 -8.35 -14.59 -16.68
CA SER A 299 -9.58 -14.01 -16.18
C SER A 299 -10.26 -13.41 -17.41
N LYS A 300 -11.41 -13.98 -17.78
CA LYS A 300 -12.31 -13.34 -18.72
C LYS A 300 -12.57 -11.95 -18.16
N LYS A 301 -11.88 -10.93 -18.70
CA LYS A 301 -12.32 -9.55 -18.56
C LYS A 301 -13.76 -9.57 -19.07
N GLU A 302 -14.72 -9.47 -18.16
CA GLU A 302 -16.08 -9.12 -18.53
C GLU A 302 -15.97 -7.95 -19.49
N ALA A 303 -16.49 -8.13 -20.70
CA ALA A 303 -16.54 -7.07 -21.67
C ALA A 303 -17.41 -5.97 -21.07
N ASP A 304 -16.76 -4.93 -20.55
CA ASP A 304 -17.35 -3.64 -20.18
C ASP A 304 -18.20 -3.17 -21.36
N SER A 305 -19.50 -3.49 -21.32
CA SER A 305 -20.45 -3.18 -22.41
C SER A 305 -21.03 -1.77 -22.30
N GLY A 306 -20.52 -0.95 -21.38
CA GLY A 306 -20.96 0.43 -21.22
C GLY A 306 -20.24 1.39 -22.17
N VAL A 307 -20.93 2.47 -22.54
CA VAL A 307 -20.37 3.55 -23.36
C VAL A 307 -19.65 4.54 -22.45
N LYS A 308 -18.39 4.87 -22.78
CA LYS A 308 -17.66 5.99 -22.20
C LYS A 308 -17.83 7.20 -23.11
N GLU A 309 -18.35 8.29 -22.56
CA GLU A 309 -18.56 9.54 -23.31
C GLU A 309 -18.27 10.72 -22.38
N MET A 310 -17.49 11.68 -22.88
CA MET A 310 -17.10 12.88 -22.14
C MET A 310 -17.44 14.11 -22.98
N THR A 311 -17.91 15.16 -22.31
CA THR A 311 -18.09 16.49 -22.92
C THR A 311 -17.56 17.55 -21.98
N LEU A 312 -16.94 18.59 -22.54
CA LEU A 312 -16.31 19.66 -21.78
C LEU A 312 -17.12 20.96 -21.89
N THR A 313 -17.22 21.71 -20.80
CA THR A 313 -17.85 23.04 -20.78
C THR A 313 -16.92 24.04 -20.10
N TYR A 314 -16.53 25.09 -20.80
CA TYR A 314 -15.55 26.08 -20.37
C TYR A 314 -15.79 27.40 -21.12
N PRO A 315 -15.30 28.55 -20.63
CA PRO A 315 -15.42 29.82 -21.34
C PRO A 315 -14.52 29.85 -22.58
N ASP A 316 -15.00 30.39 -23.70
CA ASP A 316 -14.20 30.52 -24.93
C ASP A 316 -13.04 31.51 -24.78
N LYS A 317 -13.22 32.53 -23.92
CA LYS A 317 -12.26 33.62 -23.73
C LYS A 317 -12.13 34.02 -22.27
N ILE A 318 -10.91 34.32 -21.83
CA ILE A 318 -10.60 34.86 -20.52
C ILE A 318 -9.79 36.15 -20.70
N PHE A 319 -10.12 37.17 -19.92
CA PHE A 319 -9.32 38.39 -19.87
C PHE A 319 -8.47 38.42 -18.60
N ILE A 320 -7.22 38.86 -18.73
CA ILE A 320 -6.29 39.02 -17.61
C ILE A 320 -5.47 40.32 -17.76
N THR A 321 -5.32 41.05 -16.66
CA THR A 321 -4.43 42.22 -16.62
C THR A 321 -3.01 41.77 -16.29
N PRO A 322 -1.95 42.32 -16.92
CA PRO A 322 -0.57 42.06 -16.50
C PRO A 322 -0.36 42.35 -15.00
N GLY A 323 0.26 41.40 -14.29
CA GLY A 323 0.49 41.45 -12.85
C GLY A 323 -0.70 40.98 -11.99
N GLU A 324 -1.81 40.58 -12.60
CA GLU A 324 -2.98 40.03 -11.91
C GLU A 324 -3.18 38.55 -12.27
N SER A 325 -4.05 37.90 -11.50
CA SER A 325 -4.44 36.50 -11.73
C SER A 325 -5.96 36.38 -11.95
N SER A 326 -6.33 35.46 -12.83
CA SER A 326 -7.72 35.16 -13.19
C SER A 326 -7.99 33.67 -13.02
N VAL A 327 -9.25 33.28 -12.90
CA VAL A 327 -9.66 31.87 -12.80
C VAL A 327 -10.73 31.57 -13.81
N ALA A 328 -10.54 30.51 -14.58
CA ALA A 328 -11.58 29.90 -15.40
C ALA A 328 -12.08 28.61 -14.77
N TYR A 329 -13.34 28.30 -15.04
CA TYR A 329 -13.89 26.97 -14.76
C TYR A 329 -13.75 26.07 -15.99
N LEU A 330 -13.65 24.78 -15.73
CA LEU A 330 -13.75 23.71 -16.71
C LEU A 330 -14.62 22.60 -16.12
N ILE A 331 -15.79 22.38 -16.70
CA ILE A 331 -16.70 21.32 -16.29
C ILE A 331 -16.49 20.11 -17.20
N VAL A 332 -16.12 18.98 -16.61
CA VAL A 332 -16.00 17.69 -17.27
C VAL A 332 -17.28 16.91 -17.00
N ASN A 333 -18.08 16.69 -18.04
CA ASN A 333 -19.32 15.92 -17.95
C ASN A 333 -19.06 14.51 -18.45
N ASN A 334 -19.31 13.50 -17.62
CA ASN A 334 -19.36 12.12 -18.05
C ASN A 334 -20.78 11.79 -18.52
N LYS A 335 -21.01 11.84 -19.83
CA LYS A 335 -22.29 11.45 -20.45
C LYS A 335 -22.43 9.93 -20.61
N GLY A 336 -21.34 9.20 -20.42
CA GLY A 336 -21.33 7.75 -20.43
C GLY A 336 -21.98 7.14 -19.19
N THR A 337 -22.40 5.88 -19.29
CA THR A 337 -22.89 5.09 -18.15
C THR A 337 -21.74 4.53 -17.32
N MET A 338 -20.53 4.47 -17.87
CA MET A 338 -19.34 3.96 -17.20
C MET A 338 -18.62 5.07 -16.42
N PRO A 339 -18.03 4.77 -15.26
CA PRO A 339 -17.18 5.73 -14.58
C PRO A 339 -15.90 6.00 -15.40
N LEU A 340 -15.52 7.27 -15.48
CA LEU A 340 -14.21 7.69 -15.94
C LEU A 340 -13.23 7.65 -14.78
N ARG A 341 -12.01 7.15 -15.01
CA ARG A 341 -10.98 7.05 -13.98
C ARG A 341 -9.82 7.96 -14.31
N GLU A 342 -9.18 8.48 -13.26
CA GLU A 342 -7.97 9.31 -13.37
C GLU A 342 -8.17 10.53 -14.29
N VAL A 343 -9.34 11.18 -14.16
CA VAL A 343 -9.67 12.36 -14.95
C VAL A 343 -8.68 13.46 -14.57
N THR A 344 -7.88 13.90 -15.55
CA THR A 344 -6.77 14.84 -15.35
C THR A 344 -6.81 15.87 -16.46
N VAL A 345 -6.58 17.13 -16.13
CA VAL A 345 -6.50 18.23 -17.09
C VAL A 345 -5.04 18.56 -17.35
N LEU A 346 -4.62 18.50 -18.61
CA LEU A 346 -3.26 18.76 -19.05
C LEU A 346 -3.25 20.07 -19.85
N PRO A 347 -3.02 21.23 -19.20
CA PRO A 347 -2.96 22.51 -19.89
C PRO A 347 -1.63 22.66 -20.63
N LYS A 348 -1.69 23.35 -21.77
CA LYS A 348 -0.55 23.73 -22.60
C LYS A 348 -0.74 25.20 -22.99
N MET A 349 0.19 26.03 -22.57
CA MET A 349 0.17 27.46 -22.88
C MET A 349 1.59 27.95 -23.12
N ALA A 350 1.73 28.93 -24.01
CA ALA A 350 2.97 29.62 -24.29
C ALA A 350 2.97 31.03 -23.66
N GLY A 351 4.14 31.65 -23.53
CA GLY A 351 4.22 33.10 -23.34
C GLY A 351 4.28 33.61 -21.89
N GLY A 352 4.78 32.82 -20.94
CA GLY A 352 5.14 33.31 -19.60
C GLY A 352 3.98 33.45 -18.60
N ILE A 353 2.77 33.06 -18.98
CA ILE A 353 1.62 32.97 -18.07
C ILE A 353 1.72 31.66 -17.28
N ARG A 354 1.64 31.74 -15.96
CA ARG A 354 1.64 30.54 -15.10
C ARG A 354 0.24 29.96 -15.01
N ILE A 355 0.16 28.63 -15.05
CA ILE A 355 -1.10 27.91 -14.96
C ILE A 355 -1.06 26.98 -13.76
N ASP A 356 -2.14 26.99 -12.98
CA ASP A 356 -2.43 25.99 -11.97
C ASP A 356 -3.84 25.44 -12.17
N VAL A 357 -4.02 24.12 -12.01
CA VAL A 357 -5.33 23.46 -12.21
C VAL A 357 -5.72 22.68 -10.96
N GLN A 358 -6.92 22.97 -10.45
CA GLN A 358 -7.44 22.37 -9.21
C GLN A 358 -8.85 21.78 -9.42
N PRO A 359 -9.15 20.54 -8.96
CA PRO A 359 -8.19 19.62 -8.38
C PRO A 359 -7.21 19.14 -9.46
N ILE A 360 -6.09 18.56 -9.07
CA ILE A 360 -5.10 18.05 -10.04
C ILE A 360 -5.65 16.85 -10.80
N MET A 361 -6.43 16.01 -10.12
CA MET A 361 -7.00 14.79 -10.67
C MET A 361 -8.26 14.43 -9.90
N ILE A 362 -9.19 13.77 -10.59
CA ILE A 362 -10.35 13.12 -10.00
C ILE A 362 -10.22 11.62 -10.23
N ASP A 363 -10.09 10.86 -9.15
CA ASP A 363 -9.81 9.42 -9.24
C ASP A 363 -10.93 8.65 -9.95
N VAL A 364 -12.18 8.97 -9.64
CA VAL A 364 -13.37 8.37 -10.25
C VAL A 364 -14.43 9.44 -10.46
N LEU A 365 -14.89 9.57 -11.71
CA LEU A 365 -16.04 10.37 -12.08
C LEU A 365 -17.17 9.42 -12.52
N PRO A 366 -18.21 9.21 -11.69
CA PRO A 366 -19.32 8.31 -12.00
C PRO A 366 -19.98 8.58 -13.36
N GLY A 367 -20.65 7.57 -13.92
CA GLY A 367 -21.48 7.75 -15.11
C GLY A 367 -22.57 8.78 -14.86
N ASN A 368 -22.92 9.57 -15.88
CA ASN A 368 -23.93 10.65 -15.79
C ASN A 368 -23.66 11.72 -14.72
N SER A 369 -22.41 11.88 -14.31
CA SER A 369 -22.00 12.90 -13.34
C SER A 369 -21.06 13.92 -13.97
N SER A 370 -20.85 15.03 -13.27
CA SER A 370 -19.96 16.10 -13.71
C SER A 370 -18.87 16.35 -12.68
N ALA A 371 -17.80 17.01 -13.08
CA ALA A 371 -16.73 17.48 -12.23
C ALA A 371 -16.29 18.88 -12.64
N ILE A 372 -15.93 19.70 -11.67
CA ILE A 372 -15.48 21.07 -11.90
C ILE A 372 -13.99 21.14 -11.61
N TYR A 373 -13.24 21.70 -12.56
CA TYR A 373 -11.86 22.14 -12.41
C TYR A 373 -11.81 23.67 -12.45
N LEU A 374 -10.88 24.25 -11.70
CA LEU A 374 -10.52 25.65 -11.75
C LEU A 374 -9.12 25.77 -12.34
N ILE A 375 -9.02 26.51 -13.43
CA ILE A 375 -7.77 26.85 -14.10
C ILE A 375 -7.40 28.27 -13.66
N THR A 376 -6.41 28.38 -12.79
CA THR A 376 -5.85 29.67 -12.34
C THR A 376 -4.75 30.09 -13.31
N LEU A 377 -4.87 31.29 -13.83
CA LEU A 377 -3.93 31.93 -14.73
C LEU A 377 -3.28 33.11 -14.02
N ASP A 378 -1.95 33.16 -14.00
CA ASP A 378 -1.18 34.24 -13.38
C ASP A 378 -0.28 34.88 -14.45
N ALA A 379 -0.63 36.09 -14.88
CA ALA A 379 0.14 36.84 -15.86
C ALA A 379 1.11 37.75 -15.14
N SER A 380 2.42 37.50 -15.28
CA SER A 380 3.43 38.38 -14.71
C SER A 380 3.35 39.79 -15.33
N SER A 381 3.86 40.80 -14.63
CA SER A 381 3.77 42.21 -15.05
C SER A 381 4.56 42.54 -16.32
N ASP A 382 5.50 41.67 -16.70
CA ASP A 382 6.32 41.73 -17.91
C ASP A 382 5.69 41.05 -19.12
N VAL A 383 4.58 40.30 -18.95
CA VAL A 383 3.88 39.65 -20.05
C VAL A 383 3.28 40.72 -20.99
N PRO A 384 3.64 40.73 -22.28
CA PRO A 384 3.10 41.68 -23.25
C PRO A 384 1.57 41.55 -23.39
N SER A 385 0.92 42.63 -23.82
CA SER A 385 -0.48 42.53 -24.21
C SER A 385 -0.61 41.73 -25.51
N GLY A 386 -1.59 40.84 -25.57
CA GLY A 386 -1.79 39.91 -26.69
C GLY A 386 -2.82 38.83 -26.37
N ILE A 387 -3.07 37.96 -27.34
CA ILE A 387 -3.91 36.77 -27.17
C ILE A 387 -2.99 35.56 -27.05
N TYR A 388 -3.15 34.81 -25.97
CA TYR A 388 -2.37 33.64 -25.62
C TYR A 388 -3.29 32.42 -25.66
N PRO A 389 -3.08 31.48 -26.60
CA PRO A 389 -3.92 30.29 -26.68
C PRO A 389 -3.63 29.36 -25.51
N LEU A 390 -4.67 29.00 -24.76
CA LEU A 390 -4.66 27.92 -23.79
C LEU A 390 -5.28 26.68 -24.41
N ASP A 391 -4.43 25.80 -24.92
CA ASP A 391 -4.87 24.47 -25.32
C ASP A 391 -4.82 23.55 -24.11
N PHE A 392 -5.77 22.64 -23.97
CA PHE A 392 -5.70 21.65 -22.90
C PHE A 392 -6.31 20.33 -23.34
N ILE A 393 -5.88 19.25 -22.68
CA ILE A 393 -6.43 17.91 -22.90
C ILE A 393 -6.94 17.40 -21.56
N VAL A 394 -8.22 17.07 -21.51
CA VAL A 394 -8.78 16.28 -20.40
C VAL A 394 -8.55 14.82 -20.74
N SER A 395 -7.69 14.15 -19.98
CA SER A 395 -7.35 12.75 -20.15
C SER A 395 -7.98 11.90 -19.06
N THR A 396 -8.35 10.68 -19.42
CA THR A 396 -8.80 9.63 -18.49
C THR A 396 -8.00 8.36 -18.78
N ASP A 397 -8.32 7.28 -18.07
CA ASP A 397 -7.77 5.94 -18.32
C ASP A 397 -8.01 5.38 -19.73
N LYS A 398 -9.08 5.80 -20.43
CA LYS A 398 -9.47 5.23 -21.74
C LYS A 398 -9.79 6.23 -22.83
N ILE A 399 -10.18 7.46 -22.49
CA ILE A 399 -10.57 8.49 -23.45
C ILE A 399 -9.89 9.82 -23.14
N SER A 400 -9.76 10.67 -24.14
CA SER A 400 -9.27 12.04 -23.99
C SER A 400 -10.09 13.00 -24.85
N GLN A 401 -10.18 14.25 -24.41
CA GLN A 401 -10.86 15.31 -25.15
C GLN A 401 -10.07 16.62 -25.02
N GLY A 402 -9.83 17.28 -26.14
CA GLY A 402 -9.16 18.58 -26.19
C GLY A 402 -10.13 19.73 -25.99
N GLY A 403 -9.63 20.85 -25.50
CA GLY A 403 -10.32 22.13 -25.47
C GLY A 403 -9.36 23.30 -25.68
N HIS A 404 -9.93 24.47 -25.93
CA HIS A 404 -9.19 25.67 -26.28
C HIS A 404 -9.84 26.91 -25.65
N ILE A 405 -9.02 27.77 -25.03
CA ILE A 405 -9.46 29.05 -24.47
C ILE A 405 -8.52 30.16 -24.94
N ASP A 406 -9.09 31.26 -25.44
CA ASP A 406 -8.34 32.46 -25.76
C ASP A 406 -8.07 33.29 -24.49
N VAL A 407 -6.80 33.39 -24.08
CA VAL A 407 -6.41 34.22 -22.93
C VAL A 407 -5.90 35.57 -23.42
N GLU A 408 -6.74 36.60 -23.29
CA GLU A 408 -6.40 37.96 -23.68
C GLU A 408 -5.72 38.68 -22.51
N VAL A 409 -4.42 38.94 -22.67
CA VAL A 409 -3.65 39.79 -21.78
C VAL A 409 -3.74 41.22 -22.30
N GLY A 410 -4.26 42.14 -21.49
CA GLY A 410 -4.42 43.52 -21.94
C GLY A 410 -4.56 44.50 -20.80
N ARG A 411 -4.53 45.79 -21.13
CA ARG A 411 -4.91 46.85 -20.21
C ARG A 411 -6.37 47.21 -20.46
N THR A 412 -7.26 46.67 -19.65
CA THR A 412 -8.66 47.10 -19.61
C THR A 412 -8.86 48.06 -18.45
N SER A 413 -9.96 48.81 -18.44
CA SER A 413 -10.34 49.57 -17.26
C SER A 413 -10.40 48.63 -16.05
N VAL A 414 -9.87 49.08 -14.91
CA VAL A 414 -9.90 48.30 -13.66
C VAL A 414 -11.35 47.93 -13.30
N ASP A 415 -12.29 48.81 -13.63
CA ASP A 415 -13.71 48.65 -13.40
C ASP A 415 -14.28 47.41 -14.12
N ASP A 416 -14.09 47.31 -15.44
CA ASP A 416 -14.62 46.21 -16.24
C ASP A 416 -13.99 44.86 -15.84
N THR A 417 -12.69 44.86 -15.51
CA THR A 417 -11.98 43.62 -15.09
C THR A 417 -12.56 43.08 -13.78
N LEU A 418 -12.83 43.95 -12.81
CA LEU A 418 -13.39 43.55 -11.53
C LEU A 418 -14.84 43.08 -11.66
N GLU A 419 -15.66 43.77 -12.45
CA GLU A 419 -17.04 43.36 -12.71
C GLU A 419 -17.10 41.95 -13.35
N ARG A 420 -16.29 41.72 -14.39
CA ARG A 420 -16.19 40.39 -15.04
C ARG A 420 -15.76 39.30 -14.06
N THR A 421 -14.79 39.60 -13.19
CA THR A 421 -14.32 38.66 -12.17
C THR A 421 -15.41 38.33 -11.16
N ILE A 422 -16.16 39.34 -10.69
CA ILE A 422 -17.31 39.17 -9.80
C ILE A 422 -18.37 38.26 -10.43
N ASN A 423 -18.72 38.51 -11.70
CA ASN A 423 -19.74 37.74 -12.42
C ASN A 423 -19.29 36.29 -12.65
N ASN A 424 -18.02 36.10 -13.01
CA ASN A 424 -17.43 34.78 -13.17
C ASN A 424 -17.43 33.98 -11.85
N TYR A 425 -17.03 34.59 -10.73
CA TYR A 425 -17.07 33.90 -9.43
C TYR A 425 -18.50 33.59 -8.97
N GLN A 426 -19.45 34.47 -9.24
CA GLN A 426 -20.86 34.18 -8.99
C GLN A 426 -21.33 32.96 -9.79
N TYR A 427 -20.96 32.87 -11.05
CA TYR A 427 -21.28 31.70 -11.88
C TYR A 427 -20.66 30.41 -11.32
N ILE A 428 -19.38 30.43 -10.94
CA ILE A 428 -18.69 29.27 -10.35
C ILE A 428 -19.37 28.81 -9.07
N ILE A 429 -19.78 29.74 -8.19
CA ILE A 429 -20.52 29.43 -6.96
C ILE A 429 -21.82 28.67 -7.29
N VAL A 430 -22.59 29.14 -8.27
CA VAL A 430 -23.85 28.48 -8.67
C VAL A 430 -23.60 27.06 -9.19
N GLN A 431 -22.53 26.85 -9.98
CA GLN A 431 -22.18 25.51 -10.45
C GLN A 431 -21.77 24.59 -9.30
N LEU A 432 -21.02 25.11 -8.31
CA LEU A 432 -20.65 24.35 -7.13
C LEU A 432 -21.85 23.98 -6.26
N GLU A 433 -22.81 24.89 -6.07
CA GLU A 433 -24.06 24.63 -5.34
C GLU A 433 -24.88 23.52 -6.02
N ASN A 434 -25.03 23.57 -7.36
CA ASN A 434 -25.72 22.51 -8.10
C ASN A 434 -25.08 21.13 -7.91
N GLU A 435 -23.74 21.06 -7.88
CA GLU A 435 -23.02 19.81 -7.65
C GLU A 435 -23.18 19.30 -6.20
N VAL A 436 -23.21 20.22 -5.22
CA VAL A 436 -23.49 19.87 -3.82
C VAL A 436 -24.90 19.31 -3.66
N ASP A 437 -25.90 19.90 -4.32
CA ASP A 437 -27.27 19.40 -4.30
C ASP A 437 -27.37 17.99 -4.86
N SER A 438 -26.68 17.72 -5.99
CA SER A 438 -26.59 16.37 -6.56
C SER A 438 -25.99 15.36 -5.57
N LEU A 439 -24.89 15.72 -4.90
CA LEU A 439 -24.24 14.85 -3.92
C LEU A 439 -25.07 14.63 -2.66
N ASN A 440 -25.83 15.64 -2.22
CA ASN A 440 -26.76 15.51 -1.09
C ASN A 440 -27.90 14.54 -1.40
N ILE A 441 -28.42 14.55 -2.64
CA ILE A 441 -29.41 13.57 -3.10
C ILE A 441 -28.83 12.15 -3.09
N GLU A 442 -27.53 12.00 -3.40
CA GLU A 442 -26.80 10.73 -3.28
C GLU A 442 -26.46 10.34 -1.82
N GLY A 443 -26.76 11.19 -0.84
CA GLY A 443 -26.49 10.96 0.57
C GLY A 443 -25.01 11.09 0.95
N LYS A 444 -24.20 11.81 0.16
CA LYS A 444 -22.79 12.06 0.49
C LYS A 444 -22.64 13.23 1.46
N ASP A 445 -21.58 13.20 2.26
CA ASP A 445 -21.24 14.32 3.15
C ASP A 445 -20.66 15.49 2.33
N THR A 446 -21.40 16.60 2.31
CA THR A 446 -21.01 17.84 1.63
C THR A 446 -20.70 18.97 2.61
N THR A 447 -20.57 18.69 3.91
CA THR A 447 -20.44 19.70 4.97
C THR A 447 -19.27 20.65 4.72
N THR A 448 -18.09 20.10 4.44
CA THR A 448 -16.88 20.89 4.16
C THR A 448 -16.99 21.69 2.88
N VAL A 449 -17.59 21.12 1.83
CA VAL A 449 -17.80 21.80 0.54
C VAL A 449 -18.71 23.01 0.74
N THR A 450 -19.84 22.81 1.42
CA THR A 450 -20.84 23.84 1.74
C THR A 450 -20.23 24.97 2.55
N LEU A 451 -19.40 24.65 3.55
CA LEU A 451 -18.68 25.65 4.34
C LEU A 451 -17.81 26.57 3.47
N TYR A 452 -17.03 26.00 2.54
CA TYR A 452 -16.18 26.80 1.66
C TYR A 452 -16.97 27.62 0.64
N ILE A 453 -18.09 27.09 0.12
CA ILE A 453 -19.00 27.84 -0.75
C ILE A 453 -19.59 29.04 0.00
N GLU A 454 -20.05 28.87 1.24
CA GLU A 454 -20.59 29.96 2.06
C GLU A 454 -19.52 31.03 2.37
N GLN A 455 -18.28 30.62 2.65
CA GLN A 455 -17.16 31.57 2.80
C GLN A 455 -16.87 32.34 1.50
N ALA A 456 -16.93 31.67 0.35
CA ALA A 456 -16.78 32.31 -0.96
C ALA A 456 -17.93 33.31 -1.22
N LYS A 457 -19.18 32.96 -0.90
CA LYS A 457 -20.35 33.86 -1.02
C LYS A 457 -20.22 35.10 -0.14
N ASN A 458 -19.80 34.92 1.11
CA ASN A 458 -19.59 36.01 2.05
C ASN A 458 -18.50 36.97 1.56
N THR A 459 -17.36 36.46 1.11
CA THR A 459 -16.25 37.27 0.60
C THR A 459 -16.57 37.93 -0.75
N LEU A 460 -17.33 37.27 -1.62
CA LEU A 460 -17.82 37.86 -2.87
C LEU A 460 -18.83 38.99 -2.62
N THR A 461 -19.67 38.86 -1.59
CA THR A 461 -20.61 39.92 -1.18
C THR A 461 -19.86 41.16 -0.70
N LEU A 462 -18.77 40.98 0.07
CA LEU A 462 -17.89 42.07 0.46
C LEU A 462 -17.22 42.73 -0.75
N ALA A 463 -16.75 41.94 -1.71
CA ALA A 463 -16.18 42.44 -2.96
C ALA A 463 -17.18 43.29 -3.74
N LYS A 464 -18.42 42.80 -3.93
CA LYS A 464 -19.51 43.54 -4.60
C LYS A 464 -19.83 44.87 -3.92
N LYS A 465 -19.87 44.88 -2.58
CA LYS A 465 -20.13 46.10 -1.80
C LYS A 465 -19.00 47.12 -1.95
N ALA A 466 -17.75 46.70 -1.87
CA ALA A 466 -16.59 47.56 -2.07
C ALA A 466 -16.52 48.10 -3.51
N TYR A 467 -16.81 47.24 -4.49
CA TYR A 467 -16.88 47.60 -5.91
C TYR A 467 -17.93 48.70 -6.16
N GLY A 468 -19.14 48.56 -5.62
CA GLY A 468 -20.18 49.59 -5.71
C GLY A 468 -19.80 50.92 -5.04
N ALA A 469 -18.91 50.88 -4.04
CA ALA A 469 -18.33 52.07 -3.40
C ALA A 469 -17.09 52.62 -4.13
N LYS A 470 -16.70 52.01 -5.26
CA LYS A 470 -15.47 52.30 -6.03
C LYS A 470 -14.17 52.11 -5.25
N ASP A 471 -14.18 51.28 -4.22
CA ASP A 471 -12.99 50.86 -3.48
C ASP A 471 -12.39 49.61 -4.13
N TYR A 472 -11.59 49.84 -5.17
CA TYR A 472 -11.03 48.77 -6.01
C TYR A 472 -9.96 47.93 -5.29
N GLU A 473 -9.22 48.49 -4.33
CA GLU A 473 -8.23 47.71 -3.57
C GLU A 473 -8.92 46.69 -2.66
N THR A 474 -9.90 47.12 -1.86
CA THR A 474 -10.69 46.21 -1.02
C THR A 474 -11.44 45.18 -1.86
N THR A 475 -11.89 45.57 -3.07
CA THR A 475 -12.51 44.65 -4.02
C THR A 475 -11.53 43.54 -4.44
N ARG A 476 -10.31 43.90 -4.88
CA ARG A 476 -9.27 42.93 -5.28
C ARG A 476 -8.92 41.97 -4.15
N ASP A 477 -8.72 42.47 -2.94
CA ASP A 477 -8.40 41.66 -1.77
C ASP A 477 -9.51 40.67 -1.44
N SER A 478 -10.77 41.11 -1.52
CA SER A 478 -11.94 40.27 -1.27
C SER A 478 -12.12 39.21 -2.37
N LEU A 479 -11.85 39.55 -3.64
CA LEU A 479 -11.85 38.60 -4.75
C LEU A 479 -10.73 37.56 -4.61
N LYS A 480 -9.53 37.95 -4.15
CA LYS A 480 -8.44 36.99 -3.86
C LYS A 480 -8.84 35.98 -2.78
N LYS A 481 -9.52 36.43 -1.73
CA LYS A 481 -10.07 35.53 -0.69
C LYS A 481 -11.16 34.61 -1.26
N THR A 482 -12.09 35.18 -2.04
CA THR A 482 -13.16 34.43 -2.73
C THR A 482 -12.56 33.30 -3.55
N ARG A 483 -11.53 33.59 -4.36
CA ARG A 483 -10.81 32.59 -5.15
C ARG A 483 -10.28 31.44 -4.31
N ASN A 484 -9.61 31.73 -3.21
CA ASN A 484 -9.03 30.69 -2.36
C ASN A 484 -10.11 29.79 -1.76
N HIS A 485 -11.27 30.36 -1.37
CA HIS A 485 -12.41 29.57 -0.92
C HIS A 485 -13.01 28.71 -2.04
N LEU A 486 -13.08 29.21 -3.29
CA LEU A 486 -13.53 28.42 -4.44
C LEU A 486 -12.59 27.25 -4.75
N VAL A 487 -11.27 27.47 -4.70
CA VAL A 487 -10.27 26.40 -4.87
C VAL A 487 -10.45 25.31 -3.81
N ASN A 488 -10.59 25.70 -2.55
CA ASN A 488 -10.82 24.75 -1.46
C ASN A 488 -12.16 24.01 -1.59
N ALA A 489 -13.22 24.70 -2.05
CA ALA A 489 -14.52 24.08 -2.31
C ALA A 489 -14.43 23.01 -3.40
N VAL A 490 -13.73 23.30 -4.51
CA VAL A 490 -13.55 22.37 -5.62
C VAL A 490 -12.69 21.15 -5.24
N ILE A 491 -11.64 21.34 -4.44
CA ILE A 491 -10.85 20.24 -3.88
C ILE A 491 -11.71 19.36 -2.95
N ALA A 492 -12.44 19.98 -2.02
CA ALA A 492 -13.33 19.25 -1.12
C ALA A 492 -14.43 18.49 -1.88
N LEU A 493 -14.97 19.08 -2.95
CA LEU A 493 -15.98 18.44 -3.80
C LEU A 493 -15.41 17.22 -4.51
N ALA A 494 -14.18 17.31 -5.03
CA ALA A 494 -13.49 16.19 -5.66
C ALA A 494 -13.28 15.03 -4.69
N LEU A 495 -12.92 15.32 -3.43
CA LEU A 495 -12.78 14.33 -2.37
C LEU A 495 -14.13 13.68 -2.02
N ALA A 496 -15.19 14.47 -1.82
CA ALA A 496 -16.53 13.97 -1.56
C ALA A 496 -17.08 13.09 -2.69
N LYS A 497 -16.65 13.33 -3.93
CA LYS A 497 -16.98 12.48 -5.09
C LYS A 497 -16.19 11.18 -5.13
N GLY A 498 -14.89 11.25 -4.79
CA GLY A 498 -13.94 10.14 -4.87
C GLY A 498 -14.09 9.11 -3.75
N GLU A 499 -14.62 9.51 -2.59
CA GLU A 499 -15.09 8.58 -1.57
C GLU A 499 -16.30 7.85 -2.14
N GLY A 500 -16.03 6.76 -2.87
CA GLY A 500 -17.02 5.74 -3.12
C GLY A 500 -17.54 5.32 -1.77
N VAL A 501 -18.72 5.81 -1.41
CA VAL A 501 -19.49 5.27 -0.31
C VAL A 501 -19.68 3.81 -0.71
N ILE A 502 -18.81 2.95 -0.18
CA ILE A 502 -19.21 1.59 0.11
C ILE A 502 -20.36 1.85 1.06
N VAL A 503 -21.57 1.90 0.52
CA VAL A 503 -22.75 1.68 1.33
C VAL A 503 -22.52 0.25 1.76
N VAL A 504 -21.79 0.09 2.87
CA VAL A 504 -21.95 -1.04 3.74
C VAL A 504 -23.40 -0.86 4.16
N MET A 505 -24.32 -1.35 3.32
CA MET A 505 -25.68 -1.63 3.70
C MET A 505 -25.44 -2.62 4.81
N ALA A 506 -25.33 -2.08 6.03
CA ALA A 506 -24.81 -2.83 7.13
C ALA A 506 -25.71 -4.06 7.20
N PRO A 507 -25.17 -5.28 7.05
CA PRO A 507 -25.99 -6.47 7.18
C PRO A 507 -26.55 -6.57 8.62
N THR A 508 -26.25 -5.60 9.49
CA THR A 508 -26.60 -5.51 10.90
C THR A 508 -28.10 -5.52 11.17
N ILE A 509 -28.99 -4.87 10.40
CA ILE A 509 -30.43 -4.92 10.72
C ILE A 509 -31.01 -6.31 10.42
N TRP A 510 -30.74 -6.88 9.25
CA TRP A 510 -31.22 -8.22 8.92
C TRP A 510 -30.53 -9.32 9.74
N LEU A 511 -29.24 -9.17 10.09
CA LEU A 511 -28.55 -10.06 11.03
C LEU A 511 -29.06 -9.91 12.46
N LEU A 512 -29.41 -8.69 12.92
CA LEU A 512 -30.05 -8.49 14.23
C LEU A 512 -31.43 -9.13 14.26
N ILE A 513 -32.24 -8.96 13.20
CA ILE A 513 -33.55 -9.61 13.08
C ILE A 513 -33.38 -11.14 13.07
N ALA A 514 -32.42 -11.67 12.31
CA ALA A 514 -32.12 -13.10 12.28
C ALA A 514 -31.63 -13.63 13.64
N LEU A 515 -30.78 -12.87 14.35
CA LEU A 515 -30.29 -13.22 15.68
C LEU A 515 -31.44 -13.22 16.70
N ILE A 516 -32.31 -12.22 16.68
CA ILE A 516 -33.51 -12.15 17.53
C ILE A 516 -34.44 -13.33 17.24
N MET A 517 -34.64 -13.69 15.97
CA MET A 517 -35.42 -14.87 15.57
C MET A 517 -34.79 -16.17 16.09
N ILE A 518 -33.47 -16.33 16.00
CA ILE A 518 -32.76 -17.51 16.53
C ILE A 518 -32.92 -17.61 18.05
N ILE A 519 -32.79 -16.50 18.78
CA ILE A 519 -32.98 -16.46 20.23
C ILE A 519 -34.42 -16.80 20.61
N ALA A 520 -35.41 -16.28 19.87
CA ALA A 520 -36.82 -16.58 20.10
C ALA A 520 -37.14 -18.06 19.86
N ILE A 521 -36.61 -18.65 18.78
CA ILE A 521 -36.78 -20.08 18.48
C ILE A 521 -36.11 -20.94 19.57
N ALA A 522 -34.91 -20.58 20.02
CA ALA A 522 -34.22 -21.29 21.09
C ALA A 522 -34.99 -21.23 22.42
N ALA A 523 -35.57 -20.07 22.76
CA ALA A 523 -36.39 -19.89 23.96
C ALA A 523 -37.67 -20.76 23.91
N VAL A 524 -38.34 -20.81 22.75
CA VAL A 524 -39.52 -21.66 22.54
C VAL A 524 -39.16 -23.14 22.64
N ALA A 525 -38.03 -23.55 22.06
CA ALA A 525 -37.54 -24.93 22.16
C ALA A 525 -37.22 -25.32 23.61
N LEU A 526 -36.54 -24.46 24.37
CA LEU A 526 -36.26 -24.66 25.79
C LEU A 526 -37.55 -24.74 26.62
N TYR A 527 -38.53 -23.88 26.35
CA TYR A 527 -39.82 -23.90 27.03
C TYR A 527 -40.59 -25.21 26.76
N MET A 528 -40.63 -25.65 25.50
CA MET A 528 -41.26 -26.92 25.10
C MET A 528 -40.57 -28.12 25.76
N HIS A 529 -39.24 -28.11 25.85
CA HIS A 529 -38.50 -29.17 26.51
C HIS A 529 -38.82 -29.26 28.00
N LYS A 530 -38.80 -28.13 28.71
CA LYS A 530 -39.09 -28.06 30.15
C LYS A 530 -40.54 -28.46 30.47
N ARG A 531 -41.48 -28.09 29.59
CA ARG A 531 -42.89 -28.50 29.71
C ARG A 531 -43.07 -30.01 29.57
N ASN A 532 -42.29 -30.66 28.70
CA ASN A 532 -42.37 -32.11 28.50
C ASN A 532 -41.79 -32.87 29.71
N GLU A 533 -40.68 -32.40 30.30
CA GLU A 533 -40.16 -32.98 31.54
C GLU A 533 -41.16 -32.89 32.69
N PHE A 534 -41.85 -31.75 32.83
CA PHE A 534 -42.88 -31.59 33.86
C PHE A 534 -44.05 -32.57 33.69
N LYS A 535 -44.44 -32.87 32.45
CA LYS A 535 -45.50 -33.86 32.17
C LYS A 535 -45.06 -35.31 32.44
N ILE A 536 -43.77 -35.62 32.34
CA ILE A 536 -43.24 -36.95 32.65
C ILE A 536 -43.24 -37.15 34.16
N ASN A 537 -42.74 -36.17 34.92
CA ASN A 537 -42.66 -36.28 36.38
C ASN A 537 -44.05 -36.35 37.05
N VAL A 538 -45.05 -35.60 36.56
CA VAL A 538 -46.43 -35.69 37.09
C VAL A 538 -47.06 -37.05 36.82
N ARG A 539 -46.67 -37.74 35.74
CA ARG A 539 -47.20 -39.07 35.41
C ARG A 539 -46.55 -40.19 36.22
N GLU A 540 -45.30 -40.00 36.66
CA GLU A 540 -44.62 -40.92 37.61
C GLU A 540 -45.12 -40.78 39.05
N GLU A 541 -45.75 -39.65 39.42
CA GLU A 541 -46.39 -39.49 40.74
C GLU A 541 -47.86 -40.00 40.78
N GLU A 542 -48.48 -40.25 39.61
CA GLU A 542 -49.84 -40.80 39.50
C GLU A 542 -49.89 -42.32 39.25
N GLU A 543 -48.76 -42.97 38.94
CA GLU A 543 -48.57 -44.44 38.90
C GLU A 543 -47.99 -44.96 40.22
#